data_AF-A0A397GK14-F1
#
_entry.id   AF-A0A397GK14-F1
#
_cell.length_a   1.000
_cell.length_b   1.000
_cell.length_c   1.000
_cell.angle_alpha   90.00
_cell.angle_beta   90.00
_cell.angle_gamma   90.00
#
_symmetry.space_group_name_H-M   'P 1'
#
loop_
_entity.id
_entity.type
_entity.pdbx_description
1 polymer ?
#
loop_
_entity_poly.entity_id
_entity_poly.type
_entity_poly.pdbx_seq_one_letter_code
_entity_poly.pdbx_strand_id
1 'polypeptide(L)'
;MHSIAYPPASKPIELLTVNEKLLKIGRNIPCAADVHSGSICQCLGWKPKKNNTGRADLCQCNHRVSWHGESQLTPEEEEFKARLEIAMKIDTILESKNKLFDFDYEDAELLSLRRQLVAVGENSSNSKKRKLNDERENGPNARKTKIDEVTIPDKPAMIEERQGVINMKILTNDGSSLKLVLLTGLKNLIKIQLPNMPPEYITRLVYDKRHYSLTIVKGGNRVVGGITYRLFPDNQLAEIVFCVVSSTEQAKGYGSHLMNHLKDHLKDKEGIKHLMTYADNHAMGFFKKNGFTTDITLDRSLWMSFIKDYDEATIMQCTMIEKVQYLRLHEILAKQRMAIRVKIAERRKNTLPYPGLQIFKNGGKPVNPRDIPGISESGWNEEMEARARGNKKSIRNIMANITSELKKNPKSWPFRVAVSRDEVPDYYNVIKNPMDLSSIESKVEDNCYKSIDDYISDIKTIFNNCRLYNADGTIYVKCAAGLEKYFIERLKFYDVPFIGSKK
;
A
#
# COMPACT_ATOMS: atom_id res chain seq x y z
N MET A 1 -35.11 34.31 -11.52
CA MET A 1 -34.10 33.72 -10.62
C MET A 1 -34.43 32.24 -10.46
N HIS A 2 -33.80 31.36 -11.26
CA HIS A 2 -34.05 29.92 -11.13
C HIS A 2 -33.27 29.39 -9.92
N SER A 3 -33.99 28.80 -8.96
CA SER A 3 -33.39 28.28 -7.74
C SER A 3 -32.39 27.18 -8.09
N ILE A 4 -31.19 27.31 -7.57
CA ILE A 4 -30.20 26.23 -7.61
C ILE A 4 -30.77 25.14 -6.70
N ALA A 5 -31.22 24.03 -7.28
CA ALA A 5 -31.75 22.88 -6.54
C ALA A 5 -30.61 22.11 -5.86
N TYR A 6 -29.93 22.74 -4.90
CA TYR A 6 -28.94 22.10 -4.03
C TYR A 6 -29.52 21.98 -2.62
N PRO A 7 -29.53 20.77 -2.03
CA PRO A 7 -30.15 20.54 -0.72
C PRO A 7 -29.40 21.27 0.40
N PRO A 8 -30.10 21.88 1.38
CA PRO A 8 -29.46 22.52 2.54
C PRO A 8 -28.67 21.51 3.38
N ALA A 9 -27.72 21.96 4.21
CA ALA A 9 -26.94 21.04 5.05
C ALA A 9 -27.76 20.51 6.24
N SER A 10 -28.80 21.24 6.66
CA SER A 10 -29.73 20.87 7.74
C SER A 10 -30.64 19.67 7.41
N LYS A 11 -30.73 19.23 6.14
CA LYS A 11 -31.56 18.09 5.74
C LYS A 11 -30.87 16.76 6.12
N PRO A 12 -31.49 15.91 6.97
CA PRO A 12 -30.92 14.62 7.40
C PRO A 12 -30.60 13.69 6.23
N ILE A 13 -29.57 12.85 6.39
CA ILE A 13 -29.08 11.93 5.35
C ILE A 13 -30.18 10.96 4.88
N GLU A 14 -31.04 10.52 5.79
CA GLU A 14 -32.13 9.58 5.56
C GLU A 14 -33.21 10.16 4.65
N LEU A 15 -33.37 11.49 4.67
CA LEU A 15 -34.39 12.21 3.89
C LEU A 15 -33.86 12.70 2.53
N LEU A 16 -32.55 12.53 2.25
CA LEU A 16 -31.97 12.88 0.96
C LEU A 16 -32.31 11.82 -0.10
N THR A 17 -32.81 12.27 -1.24
CA THR A 17 -32.93 11.45 -2.45
C THR A 17 -31.56 11.00 -2.94
N VAL A 18 -31.49 9.92 -3.73
CA VAL A 18 -30.22 9.44 -4.32
C VAL A 18 -29.51 10.54 -5.10
N ASN A 19 -30.26 11.37 -5.83
CA ASN A 19 -29.70 12.49 -6.59
C ASN A 19 -29.12 13.58 -5.68
N GLU A 20 -29.80 13.92 -4.57
CA GLU A 20 -29.29 14.87 -3.59
C GLU A 20 -28.01 14.38 -2.90
N LYS A 21 -27.92 13.08 -2.59
CA LYS A 21 -26.70 12.46 -2.05
C LYS A 21 -25.54 12.58 -3.05
N LEU A 22 -25.81 12.32 -4.33
CA LEU A 22 -24.82 12.47 -5.39
C LEU A 22 -24.40 13.92 -5.61
N LEU A 23 -25.29 14.90 -5.45
CA LEU A 23 -24.94 16.32 -5.53
C LEU A 23 -23.97 16.73 -4.43
N LYS A 24 -24.20 16.27 -3.19
CA LYS A 24 -23.34 16.57 -2.04
C LYS A 24 -21.94 15.98 -2.21
N ILE A 25 -21.85 14.72 -2.61
CA ILE A 25 -20.57 14.05 -2.91
C ILE A 25 -19.91 14.73 -4.13
N GLY A 26 -20.69 14.89 -5.20
CA GLY A 26 -20.25 15.40 -6.49
C GLY A 26 -19.66 16.79 -6.45
N ARG A 27 -20.16 17.66 -5.56
CA ARG A 27 -19.61 19.00 -5.33
C ARG A 27 -18.09 18.99 -5.07
N ASN A 28 -17.59 17.94 -4.42
CA ASN A 28 -16.23 17.89 -3.87
C ASN A 28 -15.30 16.94 -4.63
N ILE A 29 -15.77 16.30 -5.70
CA ILE A 29 -15.00 15.32 -6.47
C ILE A 29 -14.98 15.73 -7.96
N PRO A 30 -13.80 15.70 -8.60
CA PRO A 30 -13.67 16.00 -10.02
C PRO A 30 -14.38 14.95 -10.89
N CYS A 31 -14.71 15.32 -12.13
CA CYS A 31 -15.32 14.39 -13.06
C CYS A 31 -14.39 13.21 -13.39
N ALA A 32 -14.91 11.99 -13.37
CA ALA A 32 -14.21 10.76 -13.74
C ALA A 32 -14.30 10.40 -15.23
N ALA A 33 -14.90 11.26 -16.07
CA ALA A 33 -15.11 10.95 -17.49
C ALA A 33 -13.81 11.03 -18.31
N ASP A 34 -13.32 9.87 -18.74
CA ASP A 34 -12.44 9.75 -19.91
C ASP A 34 -13.28 9.72 -21.20
N VAL A 35 -13.36 10.88 -21.86
CA VAL A 35 -13.18 11.08 -23.31
C VAL A 35 -14.09 10.32 -24.31
N HIS A 36 -15.19 10.96 -24.75
CA HIS A 36 -15.74 10.75 -26.12
C HIS A 36 -15.23 11.82 -27.13
N SER A 37 -14.43 12.80 -26.72
CA SER A 37 -14.08 13.98 -27.55
C SER A 37 -12.64 14.51 -27.45
N GLY A 38 -11.69 13.71 -26.97
CA GLY A 38 -10.27 14.07 -26.87
C GLY A 38 -9.85 15.06 -25.78
N SER A 39 -10.75 15.58 -24.94
CA SER A 39 -10.44 16.55 -23.87
C SER A 39 -10.71 15.99 -22.46
N ILE A 40 -9.74 16.15 -21.55
CA ILE A 40 -9.87 15.82 -20.12
C ILE A 40 -10.66 16.94 -19.44
N CYS A 41 -11.66 16.56 -18.65
CA CYS A 41 -12.49 17.51 -17.92
C CYS A 41 -11.72 18.11 -16.73
N GLN A 42 -11.51 19.44 -16.72
CA GLN A 42 -10.75 20.14 -15.67
C GLN A 42 -11.59 20.58 -14.46
N CYS A 43 -12.81 20.08 -14.31
CA CYS A 43 -13.66 20.48 -13.19
C CYS A 43 -13.15 19.90 -11.87
N LEU A 44 -13.12 20.74 -10.82
CA LEU A 44 -12.70 20.34 -9.47
C LEU A 44 -13.85 19.77 -8.62
N GLY A 45 -15.05 19.69 -9.20
CA GLY A 45 -16.29 19.42 -8.48
C GLY A 45 -17.51 19.71 -9.34
N TRP A 46 -18.66 19.14 -8.99
CA TRP A 46 -19.93 19.46 -9.61
C TRP A 46 -20.33 20.91 -9.28
N LYS A 47 -20.69 21.67 -10.31
CA LYS A 47 -21.19 23.05 -10.21
C LYS A 47 -22.43 23.22 -11.06
N PRO A 48 -23.50 23.86 -10.58
CA PRO A 48 -24.74 24.01 -11.35
C PRO A 48 -24.49 24.82 -12.63
N LYS A 49 -24.99 24.32 -13.77
CA LYS A 49 -24.96 25.04 -15.06
C LYS A 49 -25.97 26.20 -15.04
N LYS A 50 -25.49 27.43 -15.30
CA LYS A 50 -26.29 28.67 -15.19
C LYS A 50 -27.47 28.78 -16.18
N ASN A 51 -27.38 28.15 -17.36
CA ASN A 51 -28.39 28.24 -18.43
C ASN A 51 -29.06 26.88 -18.70
N ASN A 52 -29.65 26.29 -17.66
CA ASN A 52 -30.15 24.93 -17.74
C ASN A 52 -31.62 24.89 -18.16
N THR A 53 -31.91 24.30 -19.33
CA THR A 53 -33.26 24.12 -19.90
C THR A 53 -34.03 22.99 -19.21
N GLY A 54 -33.99 22.93 -17.87
CA GLY A 54 -34.84 22.02 -17.07
C GLY A 54 -34.17 20.77 -16.48
N ARG A 55 -32.83 20.64 -16.48
CA ARG A 55 -32.13 19.45 -15.93
C ARG A 55 -31.13 19.76 -14.82
N ALA A 56 -31.57 19.74 -13.55
CA ALA A 56 -30.75 20.09 -12.39
C ALA A 56 -29.50 19.20 -12.13
N ASP A 57 -29.31 18.11 -12.89
CA ASP A 57 -28.22 17.15 -12.73
C ASP A 57 -26.93 17.51 -13.53
N LEU A 58 -26.97 18.53 -14.39
CA LEU A 58 -25.84 18.91 -15.25
C LEU A 58 -24.85 19.88 -14.58
N CYS A 59 -23.58 19.49 -14.62
CA CYS A 59 -22.45 20.32 -14.21
C CYS A 59 -22.11 21.38 -15.29
N GLN A 60 -21.42 22.46 -14.91
CA GLN A 60 -20.83 23.43 -15.83
C GLN A 60 -19.93 22.79 -16.89
N CYS A 61 -19.30 21.65 -16.58
CA CYS A 61 -18.50 20.88 -17.54
C CYS A 61 -19.33 20.02 -18.51
N ASN A 62 -20.65 20.15 -18.53
CA ASN A 62 -21.61 19.35 -19.29
C ASN A 62 -21.71 17.86 -18.93
N HIS A 63 -21.00 17.39 -17.90
CA HIS A 63 -21.19 16.04 -17.36
C HIS A 63 -22.31 16.00 -16.32
N ARG A 64 -22.97 14.85 -16.19
CA ARG A 64 -23.97 14.64 -15.12
C ARG A 64 -23.28 14.47 -13.77
N VAL A 65 -23.99 14.78 -12.68
CA VAL A 65 -23.53 14.58 -11.30
C VAL A 65 -23.03 13.16 -11.02
N SER A 66 -23.57 12.14 -11.68
CA SER A 66 -23.11 10.75 -11.57
C SER A 66 -21.64 10.55 -11.94
N TRP A 67 -21.10 11.42 -12.81
CA TRP A 67 -19.69 11.40 -13.21
C TRP A 67 -18.77 12.06 -12.19
N HIS A 68 -19.35 12.75 -11.20
CA HIS A 68 -18.65 13.45 -10.15
C HIS A 68 -18.65 12.70 -8.81
N GLY A 69 -19.18 11.48 -8.70
CA GLY A 69 -19.25 10.76 -7.42
C GLY A 69 -18.69 9.34 -7.47
N GLU A 70 -18.09 8.98 -8.61
CA GLU A 70 -17.81 7.61 -9.06
C GLU A 70 -19.09 6.84 -9.46
N SER A 71 -19.20 6.54 -10.74
CA SER A 71 -20.43 6.03 -11.38
C SER A 71 -20.73 4.55 -11.08
N GLN A 72 -20.03 3.91 -10.13
CA GLN A 72 -20.10 2.45 -9.90
C GLN A 72 -20.43 2.04 -8.45
N LEU A 73 -20.53 2.97 -7.50
CA LEU A 73 -20.83 2.65 -6.10
C LEU A 73 -22.34 2.69 -5.85
N THR A 74 -22.90 1.65 -5.25
CA THR A 74 -24.30 1.63 -4.81
C THR A 74 -24.48 2.35 -3.46
N PRO A 75 -25.64 2.98 -3.17
CA PRO A 75 -25.86 3.69 -1.89
C PRO A 75 -25.73 2.83 -0.63
N GLU A 76 -25.72 1.51 -0.77
CA GLU A 76 -25.63 0.52 0.31
C GLU A 76 -24.18 0.23 0.72
N GLU A 77 -23.21 0.57 -0.12
CA GLU A 77 -21.79 0.36 0.14
C GLU A 77 -21.25 1.29 1.23
N GLU A 78 -20.45 0.72 2.14
CA GLU A 78 -19.77 1.43 3.24
C GLU A 78 -18.98 2.65 2.74
N GLU A 79 -18.36 2.52 1.57
CA GLU A 79 -17.57 3.59 0.94
C GLU A 79 -18.43 4.80 0.54
N PHE A 80 -19.62 4.55 -0.03
CA PHE A 80 -20.56 5.60 -0.39
C PHE A 80 -21.06 6.34 0.85
N LYS A 81 -21.36 5.61 1.94
CA LYS A 81 -21.78 6.20 3.23
C LYS A 81 -20.68 7.07 3.83
N ALA A 82 -19.44 6.58 3.86
CA ALA A 82 -18.29 7.34 4.37
C ALA A 82 -18.05 8.64 3.57
N ARG A 83 -18.13 8.59 2.23
CA ARG A 83 -18.01 9.80 1.38
C ARG A 83 -19.16 10.78 1.64
N LEU A 84 -20.38 10.29 1.82
CA LEU A 84 -21.55 11.12 2.10
C LEU A 84 -21.45 11.84 3.45
N GLU A 85 -20.97 11.17 4.49
CA GLU A 85 -20.76 11.79 5.81
C GLU A 85 -19.73 12.92 5.75
N ILE A 86 -18.63 12.73 5.02
CA ILE A 86 -17.62 13.79 4.84
C ILE A 86 -18.20 14.95 4.03
N ALA A 87 -18.98 14.66 2.98
CA ALA A 87 -19.65 15.68 2.18
C ALA A 87 -20.64 16.52 3.03
N MET A 88 -21.38 15.88 3.94
CA MET A 88 -22.28 16.57 4.87
C MET A 88 -21.52 17.50 5.81
N LYS A 89 -20.37 17.06 6.36
CA LYS A 89 -19.52 17.91 7.19
C LYS A 89 -19.02 19.15 6.45
N ILE A 90 -18.63 18.99 5.17
CA ILE A 90 -18.23 20.10 4.30
C ILE A 90 -19.38 21.09 4.12
N ASP A 91 -20.59 20.61 3.83
CA ASP A 91 -21.78 21.45 3.66
C ASP A 91 -22.13 22.21 4.95
N THR A 92 -22.01 21.58 6.14
CA THR A 92 -22.24 22.24 7.43
C THR A 92 -21.28 23.40 7.68
N ILE A 93 -19.98 23.21 7.38
CA ILE A 93 -18.96 24.27 7.51
C ILE A 93 -19.21 25.41 6.51
N LEU A 94 -19.61 25.07 5.28
CA LEU A 94 -19.95 26.07 4.28
C LEU A 94 -21.21 26.86 4.67
N GLU A 95 -22.22 26.20 5.24
CA GLU A 95 -23.44 26.85 5.70
C GLU A 95 -23.18 27.75 6.92
N SER A 96 -22.35 27.32 7.88
CA SER A 96 -21.97 28.16 9.04
C SER A 96 -21.19 29.42 8.63
N LYS A 97 -20.45 29.37 7.51
CA LYS A 97 -19.74 30.51 6.93
C LYS A 97 -20.59 31.34 5.96
N ASN A 98 -21.85 30.97 5.74
CA ASN A 98 -22.74 31.55 4.72
C ASN A 98 -22.15 31.49 3.29
N LYS A 99 -21.41 30.41 3.00
CA LYS A 99 -20.70 30.13 1.74
C LYS A 99 -21.21 28.87 1.03
N LEU A 100 -22.38 28.35 1.42
CA LEU A 100 -22.94 27.13 0.83
C LEU A 100 -23.13 27.23 -0.70
N PHE A 101 -23.48 28.39 -1.25
CA PHE A 101 -23.63 28.57 -2.70
C PHE A 101 -22.38 29.13 -3.39
N ASP A 102 -21.29 29.32 -2.64
CA ASP A 102 -19.99 29.73 -3.16
C ASP A 102 -19.17 28.47 -3.50
N PHE A 103 -19.30 28.01 -4.74
CA PHE A 103 -18.66 26.78 -5.23
C PHE A 103 -17.15 26.95 -5.49
N ASP A 104 -16.64 28.17 -5.41
CA ASP A 104 -15.22 28.52 -5.59
C ASP A 104 -14.51 28.81 -4.26
N TYR A 105 -15.25 28.79 -3.14
CA TYR A 105 -14.68 29.03 -1.82
C TYR A 105 -13.71 27.92 -1.38
N GLU A 106 -12.55 28.35 -0.89
CA GLU A 106 -11.48 27.49 -0.37
C GLU A 106 -11.07 27.91 1.04
N ASP A 107 -10.81 26.91 1.88
CA ASP A 107 -10.37 27.06 3.27
C ASP A 107 -9.51 25.85 3.65
N ALA A 108 -8.53 26.02 4.54
CA ALA A 108 -7.61 24.96 4.92
C ALA A 108 -8.31 23.71 5.50
N GLU A 109 -9.40 23.91 6.25
CA GLU A 109 -10.22 22.83 6.81
C GLU A 109 -11.01 22.10 5.72
N LEU A 110 -11.61 22.85 4.80
CA LEU A 110 -12.34 22.30 3.65
C LEU A 110 -11.43 21.52 2.70
N LEU A 111 -10.20 22.02 2.45
CA LEU A 111 -9.20 21.32 1.64
C LEU A 111 -8.76 20.00 2.29
N SER A 112 -8.65 19.94 3.62
CA SER A 112 -8.37 18.70 4.36
C SER A 112 -9.52 17.70 4.20
N LEU A 113 -10.77 18.13 4.39
CA LEU A 113 -11.95 17.28 4.25
C LEU A 113 -12.15 16.79 2.81
N ARG A 114 -11.94 17.64 1.80
CA ARG A 114 -11.98 17.24 0.38
C ARG A 114 -10.93 16.17 0.06
N ARG A 115 -9.72 16.27 0.63
CA ARG A 115 -8.69 15.22 0.47
C ARG A 115 -9.09 13.92 1.13
N GLN A 116 -9.69 13.96 2.33
CA GLN A 116 -10.21 12.77 2.99
C GLN A 116 -11.30 12.11 2.13
N LEU A 117 -12.21 12.91 1.58
CA LEU A 117 -13.31 12.44 0.73
C LEU A 117 -12.81 11.73 -0.55
N VAL A 118 -11.72 12.21 -1.16
CA VAL A 118 -11.06 11.55 -2.31
C VAL A 118 -10.27 10.31 -1.88
N ALA A 119 -9.59 10.36 -0.73
CA ALA A 119 -8.76 9.26 -0.23
C ALA A 119 -9.57 8.01 0.18
N VAL A 120 -10.84 8.18 0.55
CA VAL A 120 -11.76 7.05 0.83
C VAL A 120 -11.84 6.09 -0.38
N GLY A 121 -11.72 6.59 -1.62
CA GLY A 121 -11.67 5.75 -2.84
C GLY A 121 -10.33 5.10 -3.16
N GLU A 122 -9.22 5.70 -2.71
CA GLU A 122 -7.87 5.19 -2.99
C GLU A 122 -7.47 4.03 -2.07
N ASN A 123 -8.21 3.80 -0.97
CA ASN A 123 -7.95 2.71 -0.02
C ASN A 123 -8.50 1.34 -0.45
N SER A 124 -9.49 1.29 -1.35
CA SER A 124 -10.08 0.04 -1.86
C SER A 124 -9.45 -0.45 -3.18
N SER A 125 -8.62 0.36 -3.84
CA SER A 125 -8.19 0.10 -5.23
C SER A 125 -6.73 0.44 -5.55
N ASN A 126 -5.79 0.24 -4.62
CA ASN A 126 -4.37 0.53 -4.92
C ASN A 126 -3.61 -0.68 -5.50
N SER A 127 -3.78 -0.92 -6.80
CA SER A 127 -2.69 -1.39 -7.68
C SER A 127 -3.07 -1.37 -9.16
N LYS A 128 -3.07 -0.18 -9.77
CA LYS A 128 -2.67 0.10 -11.18
C LYS A 128 -3.33 1.40 -11.64
N LYS A 129 -2.52 2.46 -11.72
CA LYS A 129 -2.55 3.60 -12.68
C LYS A 129 -2.31 4.90 -11.94
N ARG A 130 -1.05 5.31 -11.89
CA ARG A 130 -0.66 6.73 -11.97
C ARG A 130 0.83 6.82 -12.29
N LYS A 131 1.11 6.96 -13.59
CA LYS A 131 2.18 7.78 -14.19
C LYS A 131 2.19 7.54 -15.70
N LEU A 132 1.31 8.26 -16.39
CA LEU A 132 1.45 8.58 -17.80
C LEU A 132 0.71 9.90 -18.00
N ASN A 133 1.48 10.98 -18.02
CA ASN A 133 1.40 12.10 -18.95
C ASN A 133 2.15 13.27 -18.34
N ASP A 134 3.34 13.51 -18.88
CA ASP A 134 3.63 14.84 -19.39
C ASP A 134 4.42 14.67 -20.69
N GLU A 135 4.31 15.65 -21.58
CA GLU A 135 4.80 15.69 -22.97
C GLU A 135 3.79 15.21 -24.05
N ARG A 136 2.84 16.09 -24.36
CA ARG A 136 2.44 16.32 -25.75
C ARG A 136 2.54 17.81 -26.06
N GLU A 137 3.57 18.19 -26.81
CA GLU A 137 3.39 19.19 -27.85
C GLU A 137 4.41 19.06 -28.99
N ASN A 138 3.83 19.08 -30.19
CA ASN A 138 4.36 19.35 -31.53
C ASN A 138 4.94 18.20 -32.38
N GLY A 139 4.44 18.17 -33.62
CA GLY A 139 4.69 17.20 -34.68
C GLY A 139 6.11 17.21 -35.25
N PRO A 140 6.30 16.59 -36.43
CA PRO A 140 7.51 15.86 -36.75
C PRO A 140 8.65 16.82 -37.09
N ASN A 141 9.53 17.03 -36.13
CA ASN A 141 10.90 17.41 -36.42
C ASN A 141 11.80 16.73 -35.41
N ALA A 142 12.87 16.12 -35.92
CA ALA A 142 13.85 15.35 -35.18
C ALA A 142 14.43 16.17 -34.00
N ARG A 143 13.79 16.07 -32.83
CA ARG A 143 14.35 16.59 -31.59
C ARG A 143 15.43 15.62 -31.14
N LYS A 144 16.69 16.01 -31.35
CA LYS A 144 17.80 15.61 -30.46
C LYS A 144 17.27 15.75 -29.04
N THR A 145 17.11 14.64 -28.32
CA THR A 145 16.59 14.62 -26.96
C THR A 145 17.56 15.41 -26.10
N LYS A 146 17.25 16.69 -25.83
CA LYS A 146 17.96 17.43 -24.80
C LYS A 146 17.66 16.72 -23.48
N ILE A 147 18.72 16.48 -22.73
CA ILE A 147 18.66 15.91 -21.39
C ILE A 147 18.03 17.00 -20.52
N ASP A 148 16.71 17.03 -20.43
CA ASP A 148 16.02 17.95 -19.53
C ASP A 148 16.39 17.57 -18.08
N GLU A 149 16.82 18.55 -17.30
CA GLU A 149 17.17 18.38 -15.90
C GLU A 149 16.00 17.76 -15.14
N VAL A 150 16.22 16.59 -14.55
CA VAL A 150 15.18 15.87 -13.80
C VAL A 150 14.91 16.61 -12.51
N THR A 151 13.87 17.45 -12.50
CA THR A 151 13.35 18.07 -11.29
C THR A 151 12.48 17.07 -10.53
N ILE A 152 12.94 16.68 -9.34
CA ILE A 152 12.21 15.76 -8.46
C ILE A 152 11.68 16.60 -7.30
N PRO A 153 10.39 16.50 -6.95
CA PRO A 153 9.87 17.17 -5.76
C PRO A 153 10.56 16.66 -4.50
N ASP A 154 11.22 17.55 -3.77
CA ASP A 154 11.81 17.25 -2.46
C ASP A 154 10.72 16.85 -1.46
N LYS A 155 11.05 15.93 -0.54
CA LYS A 155 10.14 15.56 0.55
C LYS A 155 10.01 16.72 1.54
N PRO A 156 8.86 16.88 2.23
CA PRO A 156 8.67 17.94 3.22
C PRO A 156 9.78 18.01 4.27
N ALA A 157 10.25 16.86 4.75
CA ALA A 157 11.35 16.79 5.71
C ALA A 157 12.66 17.43 5.21
N MET A 158 13.00 17.22 3.95
CA MET A 158 14.20 17.79 3.35
C MET A 158 14.07 19.31 3.15
N ILE A 159 12.87 19.77 2.79
CA ILE A 159 12.55 21.20 2.64
C ILE A 159 12.64 21.89 4.01
N GLU A 160 12.00 21.33 5.04
CA GLU A 160 12.03 21.87 6.40
C GLU A 160 13.48 21.91 6.96
N GLU A 161 14.33 20.93 6.64
CA GLU A 161 15.75 20.95 7.04
C GLU A 161 16.55 22.03 6.30
N ARG A 162 16.39 22.13 4.97
CA ARG A 162 17.08 23.15 4.16
C ARG A 162 16.69 24.58 4.57
N GLN A 163 15.46 24.77 5.02
CA GLN A 163 14.95 26.04 5.54
C GLN A 163 15.33 26.30 7.02
N GLY A 164 16.01 25.36 7.68
CA GLY A 164 16.41 25.48 9.09
C GLY A 164 15.26 25.34 10.10
N VAL A 165 14.07 24.94 9.66
CA VAL A 165 12.90 24.70 10.52
C VAL A 165 13.15 23.52 11.45
N ILE A 166 13.80 22.48 10.93
CA ILE A 166 14.27 21.33 11.70
C ILE A 166 15.78 21.25 11.65
N ASN A 167 16.37 20.72 12.72
CA ASN A 167 17.80 20.47 12.83
C ASN A 167 18.06 19.05 13.30
N MET A 168 18.97 18.37 12.60
CA MET A 168 19.44 17.04 12.98
C MET A 168 20.56 17.18 14.02
N LYS A 169 20.38 16.59 15.19
CA LYS A 169 21.36 16.63 16.28
C LYS A 169 21.67 15.24 16.79
N ILE A 170 22.96 14.89 16.80
CA ILE A 170 23.47 13.71 17.50
C ILE A 170 23.73 14.10 18.95
N LEU A 171 23.11 13.36 19.86
CA LEU A 171 23.16 13.58 21.29
C LEU A 171 23.82 12.40 21.98
N THR A 172 24.54 12.70 23.06
CA THR A 172 25.08 11.74 24.03
C THR A 172 24.97 12.39 25.41
N ASN A 173 24.94 11.58 26.46
CA ASN A 173 24.93 12.07 27.83
C ASN A 173 26.34 12.47 28.28
N ASP A 174 26.74 13.68 27.93
CA ASP A 174 28.01 14.31 28.32
C ASP A 174 27.88 15.23 29.56
N GLY A 175 26.71 15.30 30.18
CA GLY A 175 26.41 16.21 31.29
C GLY A 175 26.03 17.63 30.87
N SER A 176 26.00 17.96 29.58
CA SER A 176 25.53 19.26 29.10
C SER A 176 24.04 19.46 29.40
N SER A 177 23.69 20.59 30.02
CA SER A 177 22.30 20.95 30.34
C SER A 177 21.40 20.96 29.10
N LEU A 178 21.89 21.50 27.98
CA LEU A 178 21.12 21.56 26.73
C LEU A 178 20.88 20.16 26.15
N LYS A 179 21.90 19.30 26.12
CA LYS A 179 21.75 17.92 25.61
C LYS A 179 20.85 17.10 26.51
N LEU A 180 20.93 17.28 27.84
CA LEU A 180 20.03 16.64 28.79
C LEU A 180 18.57 17.03 28.58
N VAL A 181 18.27 18.32 28.31
CA VAL A 181 16.91 18.76 27.98
C VAL A 181 16.39 18.05 26.71
N LEU A 182 17.22 17.96 25.67
CA LEU A 182 16.85 17.29 24.43
C LEU A 182 16.69 15.76 24.62
N LEU A 183 17.59 15.11 25.36
CA LEU A 183 17.48 13.70 25.73
C LEU A 183 16.22 13.43 26.57
N THR A 184 15.87 14.35 27.47
CA THR A 184 14.60 14.29 28.21
C THR A 184 13.41 14.36 27.27
N GLY A 185 13.44 15.28 26.31
CA GLY A 185 12.42 15.39 25.27
C GLY A 185 12.29 14.10 24.45
N LEU A 186 13.40 13.49 24.06
CA LEU A 186 13.42 12.21 23.34
C LEU A 186 12.87 11.07 24.21
N LYS A 187 13.30 10.94 25.47
CA LYS A 187 12.78 9.95 26.42
C LYS A 187 11.25 10.04 26.50
N ASN A 188 10.72 11.25 26.69
CA ASN A 188 9.27 11.46 26.81
C ASN A 188 8.55 11.06 25.52
N LEU A 189 9.13 11.39 24.36
CA LEU A 189 8.60 10.97 23.07
C LEU A 189 8.59 9.44 22.92
N ILE A 190 9.68 8.76 23.29
CA ILE A 190 9.76 7.29 23.26
C ILE A 190 8.70 6.68 24.16
N LYS A 191 8.54 7.19 25.39
CA LYS A 191 7.52 6.72 26.34
C LYS A 191 6.09 6.82 25.76
N ILE A 192 5.79 7.88 25.01
CA ILE A 192 4.48 8.06 24.38
C ILE A 192 4.29 7.12 23.19
N GLN A 193 5.31 6.97 22.34
CA GLN A 193 5.21 6.19 21.10
C GLN A 193 5.36 4.67 21.32
N LEU A 194 6.02 4.25 22.41
CA LEU A 194 6.24 2.84 22.77
C LEU A 194 5.70 2.56 24.19
N PRO A 195 4.36 2.46 24.36
CA PRO A 195 3.74 2.32 25.69
C PRO A 195 4.06 0.99 26.38
N ASN A 196 4.40 -0.06 25.61
CA ASN A 196 4.76 -1.38 26.13
C ASN A 196 6.18 -1.44 26.71
N MET A 197 7.00 -0.41 26.49
CA MET A 197 8.38 -0.36 26.99
C MET A 197 8.44 0.27 28.39
N PRO A 198 9.06 -0.39 29.38
CA PRO A 198 9.12 0.15 30.74
C PRO A 198 9.79 1.53 30.81
N PRO A 199 9.20 2.54 31.49
CA PRO A 199 9.76 3.89 31.55
C PRO A 199 11.17 3.96 32.13
N GLU A 200 11.48 3.11 33.12
CA GLU A 200 12.78 2.99 33.76
C GLU A 200 13.82 2.43 32.77
N TYR A 201 13.39 1.46 31.95
CA TYR A 201 14.22 0.89 30.90
C TYR A 201 14.58 1.92 29.83
N ILE A 202 13.57 2.66 29.32
CA ILE A 202 13.78 3.75 28.36
C ILE A 202 14.74 4.79 28.95
N THR A 203 14.48 5.23 30.18
CA THR A 203 15.31 6.23 30.87
C THR A 203 16.75 5.77 30.98
N ARG A 204 16.98 4.52 31.41
CA ARG A 204 18.31 3.96 31.59
C ARG A 204 19.11 3.95 30.29
N LEU A 205 18.49 3.57 29.17
CA LEU A 205 19.20 3.48 27.88
C LEU A 205 19.40 4.83 27.19
N VAL A 206 18.39 5.72 27.22
CA VAL A 206 18.53 7.06 26.62
C VAL A 206 19.60 7.90 27.32
N TYR A 207 19.83 7.69 28.63
CA TYR A 207 20.88 8.38 29.38
C TYR A 207 22.17 7.57 29.56
N ASP A 208 22.26 6.34 29.05
CA ASP A 208 23.51 5.55 29.11
C ASP A 208 24.55 6.21 28.19
N LYS A 209 25.75 6.46 28.72
CA LYS A 209 26.85 7.13 28.00
C LYS A 209 27.35 6.33 26.78
N ARG A 210 27.07 5.03 26.71
CA ARG A 210 27.40 4.14 25.59
C ARG A 210 26.34 4.16 24.49
N HIS A 211 25.23 4.87 24.70
CA HIS A 211 24.19 5.05 23.71
C HIS A 211 24.25 6.46 23.13
N TYR A 212 23.89 6.55 21.86
CA TYR A 212 23.83 7.79 21.11
C TYR A 212 22.41 7.96 20.59
N SER A 213 21.97 9.20 20.47
CA SER A 213 20.64 9.51 19.97
C SER A 213 20.71 10.53 18.83
N LEU A 214 20.35 10.11 17.62
CA LEU A 214 20.11 11.03 16.51
C LEU A 214 18.69 11.57 16.65
N THR A 215 18.52 12.89 16.71
CA THR A 215 17.22 13.54 16.97
C THR A 215 16.90 14.61 15.93
N ILE A 216 15.60 14.78 15.67
CA ILE A 216 15.06 15.93 14.93
C ILE A 216 14.56 16.94 15.95
N VAL A 217 15.14 18.13 15.93
CA VAL A 217 14.76 19.23 16.81
C VAL A 217 14.12 20.34 15.98
N LYS A 218 12.90 20.73 16.35
CA LYS A 218 12.10 21.77 15.71
C LYS A 218 11.92 22.95 16.68
N GLY A 219 12.01 24.18 16.18
CA GLY A 219 11.84 25.37 17.03
C GLY A 219 12.84 25.47 18.19
N GLY A 220 14.09 25.08 17.96
CA GLY A 220 15.20 25.21 18.91
C GLY A 220 15.33 24.05 19.92
N ASN A 221 14.25 23.72 20.64
CA ASN A 221 14.29 22.78 21.78
C ASN A 221 13.26 21.64 21.72
N ARG A 222 12.34 21.61 20.75
CA ARG A 222 11.30 20.58 20.69
C ARG A 222 11.76 19.36 19.89
N VAL A 223 11.92 18.22 20.56
CA VAL A 223 12.23 16.95 19.88
C VAL A 223 10.95 16.38 19.25
N VAL A 224 10.98 16.14 17.94
CA VAL A 224 9.83 15.61 17.17
C VAL A 224 10.07 14.19 16.64
N GLY A 225 11.29 13.68 16.75
CA GLY A 225 11.65 12.32 16.39
C GLY A 225 13.08 12.00 16.78
N GLY A 226 13.41 10.71 16.86
CA GLY A 226 14.78 10.28 17.10
C GLY A 226 14.99 8.78 17.03
N ILE A 227 16.25 8.40 16.82
CA ILE A 227 16.76 7.03 16.90
C ILE A 227 17.82 7.01 18.00
N THR A 228 17.64 6.14 18.98
CA THR A 228 18.68 5.80 19.96
C THR A 228 19.34 4.50 19.52
N TYR A 229 20.67 4.52 19.45
CA TYR A 229 21.47 3.39 18.97
C TYR A 229 22.73 3.21 19.82
N ARG A 230 23.32 2.03 19.72
CA ARG A 230 24.57 1.64 20.37
C ARG A 230 25.56 1.15 19.32
N LEU A 231 26.82 1.57 19.46
CA LEU A 231 27.89 1.24 18.54
C LEU A 231 28.70 0.03 19.02
N PHE A 232 29.08 -0.82 18.09
CA PHE A 232 30.04 -1.92 18.24
C PHE A 232 31.07 -1.82 17.10
N PRO A 233 32.06 -0.90 17.19
CA PRO A 233 32.98 -0.60 16.11
C PRO A 233 33.80 -1.81 15.65
N ASP A 234 34.26 -2.64 16.59
CA ASP A 234 35.06 -3.84 16.31
C ASP A 234 34.31 -4.84 15.41
N ASN A 235 32.99 -4.87 15.52
CA ASN A 235 32.09 -5.74 14.76
C ASN A 235 31.47 -5.02 13.55
N GLN A 236 31.83 -3.75 13.30
CA GLN A 236 31.25 -2.89 12.28
C GLN A 236 29.70 -2.86 12.33
N LEU A 237 29.17 -2.91 13.55
CA LEU A 237 27.76 -3.13 13.84
C LEU A 237 27.21 -2.00 14.71
N ALA A 238 25.97 -1.59 14.45
CA ALA A 238 25.22 -0.75 15.36
C ALA A 238 23.84 -1.34 15.65
N GLU A 239 23.46 -1.35 16.93
CA GLU A 239 22.15 -1.76 17.42
C GLU A 239 21.24 -0.52 17.46
N ILE A 240 20.11 -0.56 16.78
CA ILE A 240 19.03 0.40 16.95
C ILE A 240 18.17 -0.08 18.11
N VAL A 241 18.14 0.72 19.17
CA VAL A 241 17.40 0.42 20.40
C VAL A 241 16.00 1.00 20.35
N PHE A 242 15.89 2.28 19.95
CA PHE A 242 14.61 2.96 19.82
C PHE A 242 14.56 3.74 18.51
N CYS A 243 13.41 3.73 17.84
CA CYS A 243 13.17 4.53 16.64
C CYS A 243 11.74 5.08 16.70
N VAL A 244 11.60 6.38 16.94
CA VAL A 244 10.28 7.02 17.14
C VAL A 244 10.17 8.35 16.42
N VAL A 245 8.95 8.68 15.98
CA VAL A 245 8.57 9.99 15.45
C VAL A 245 7.23 10.36 16.05
N SER A 246 7.05 11.62 16.43
CA SER A 246 5.78 12.15 16.94
C SER A 246 4.64 11.86 15.98
N SER A 247 3.53 11.31 16.48
CA SER A 247 2.36 10.94 15.67
C SER A 247 1.82 12.09 14.80
N THR A 248 1.91 13.31 15.31
CA THR A 248 1.51 14.54 14.60
C THR A 248 2.38 14.86 13.36
N GLU A 249 3.56 14.25 13.26
CA GLU A 249 4.57 14.58 12.26
C GLU A 249 4.99 13.35 11.41
N GLN A 250 4.42 12.16 11.65
CA GLN A 250 4.78 10.90 10.96
C GLN A 250 4.53 10.96 9.44
N ALA A 251 3.50 11.68 8.99
CA ALA A 251 3.12 11.78 7.57
C ALA A 251 4.10 12.61 6.70
N LYS A 252 5.06 13.33 7.32
CA LYS A 252 6.00 14.21 6.59
C LYS A 252 7.27 13.51 6.08
N GLY A 253 7.41 12.23 6.40
CA GLY A 253 8.57 11.43 5.99
C GLY A 253 9.79 11.57 6.90
N TYR A 254 9.64 12.12 8.11
CA TYR A 254 10.74 12.26 9.08
C TYR A 254 11.41 10.94 9.44
N GLY A 255 10.67 9.84 9.56
CA GLY A 255 11.26 8.54 9.89
C GLY A 255 12.30 8.09 8.85
N SER A 256 11.94 8.13 7.56
CA SER A 256 12.89 7.80 6.48
C SER A 256 14.03 8.79 6.40
N HIS A 257 13.76 10.08 6.64
CA HIS A 257 14.79 11.12 6.61
C HIS A 257 15.82 10.92 7.72
N LEU A 258 15.34 10.62 8.94
CA LEU A 258 16.16 10.30 10.10
C LEU A 258 17.02 9.03 9.88
N MET A 259 16.43 7.99 9.28
CA MET A 259 17.16 6.77 8.94
C MET A 259 18.25 7.02 7.89
N ASN A 260 17.99 7.85 6.87
CA ASN A 260 19.00 8.20 5.87
C ASN A 260 20.18 8.98 6.49
N HIS A 261 19.88 9.95 7.35
CA HIS A 261 20.89 10.67 8.15
C HIS A 261 21.71 9.72 9.02
N LEU A 262 21.05 8.78 9.70
CA LEU A 262 21.72 7.79 10.53
C LEU A 262 22.68 6.93 9.69
N LYS A 263 22.22 6.41 8.55
CA LYS A 263 23.05 5.56 7.68
C LYS A 263 24.26 6.28 7.15
N ASP A 264 24.09 7.50 6.62
CA ASP A 264 25.22 8.28 6.12
C ASP A 264 26.19 8.61 7.26
N HIS A 265 25.70 9.00 8.44
CA HIS A 265 26.55 9.26 9.60
C HIS A 265 27.35 8.03 10.05
N LEU A 266 26.68 6.88 10.24
CA LEU A 266 27.31 5.66 10.73
C LEU A 266 28.31 5.07 9.74
N LYS A 267 27.96 5.11 8.46
CA LYS A 267 28.80 4.59 7.39
C LYS A 267 30.01 5.49 7.12
N ASP A 268 29.82 6.81 7.01
CA ASP A 268 30.89 7.73 6.61
C ASP A 268 31.78 8.17 7.79
N LYS A 269 31.24 8.27 9.01
CA LYS A 269 32.02 8.74 10.19
C LYS A 269 32.46 7.61 11.12
N GLU A 270 31.61 6.62 11.34
CA GLU A 270 31.86 5.57 12.35
C GLU A 270 32.35 4.24 11.73
N GLY A 271 32.41 4.13 10.40
CA GLY A 271 32.85 2.92 9.70
C GLY A 271 31.94 1.70 9.88
N ILE A 272 30.69 1.90 10.30
CA ILE A 272 29.71 0.83 10.52
C ILE A 272 29.12 0.37 9.19
N LYS A 273 28.95 -0.94 9.04
CA LYS A 273 28.38 -1.57 7.82
C LYS A 273 27.01 -2.18 8.07
N HIS A 274 26.77 -2.67 9.27
CA HIS A 274 25.56 -3.41 9.61
C HIS A 274 24.76 -2.68 10.68
N LEU A 275 23.44 -2.63 10.48
CA LEU A 275 22.48 -2.20 11.48
C LEU A 275 21.63 -3.40 11.88
N MET A 276 21.39 -3.54 13.17
CA MET A 276 20.49 -4.56 13.68
C MET A 276 19.49 -3.94 14.65
N THR A 277 18.29 -4.49 14.67
CA THR A 277 17.20 -4.02 15.51
C THR A 277 16.25 -5.15 15.80
N TYR A 278 15.61 -5.11 16.96
CA TYR A 278 14.36 -5.82 17.18
C TYR A 278 13.21 -4.89 16.79
N ALA A 279 12.30 -5.38 15.95
CA ALA A 279 11.15 -4.63 15.46
C ALA A 279 9.86 -5.32 15.87
N ASP A 280 8.89 -4.53 16.35
CA ASP A 280 7.53 -5.02 16.56
C ASP A 280 6.80 -5.18 15.22
N ASN A 281 5.65 -5.85 15.26
CA ASN A 281 4.87 -6.14 14.05
C ASN A 281 4.41 -4.88 13.30
N HIS A 282 4.19 -3.76 14.02
CA HIS A 282 3.78 -2.50 13.43
C HIS A 282 4.92 -1.77 12.72
N ALA A 283 6.16 -1.87 13.23
CA ALA A 283 7.33 -1.21 12.64
C ALA A 283 8.01 -2.03 11.54
N MET A 284 7.74 -3.33 11.40
CA MET A 284 8.35 -4.18 10.36
C MET A 284 8.28 -3.57 8.96
N GLY A 285 7.12 -3.00 8.58
CA GLY A 285 6.94 -2.36 7.27
C GLY A 285 7.84 -1.14 7.07
N PHE A 286 8.08 -0.36 8.14
CA PHE A 286 9.01 0.76 8.13
C PHE A 286 10.45 0.28 7.93
N PHE A 287 10.90 -0.71 8.71
CA PHE A 287 12.26 -1.23 8.61
C PHE A 287 12.51 -1.89 7.24
N LYS A 288 11.57 -2.69 6.72
CA LYS A 288 11.66 -3.26 5.35
C LYS A 288 11.83 -2.19 4.28
N LYS A 289 11.05 -1.09 4.35
CA LYS A 289 11.18 0.05 3.41
C LYS A 289 12.54 0.74 3.50
N ASN A 290 13.20 0.65 4.66
CA ASN A 290 14.55 1.16 4.87
C ASN A 290 15.63 0.09 4.66
N GLY A 291 15.33 -1.02 3.97
CA GLY A 291 16.32 -2.02 3.59
C GLY A 291 16.74 -2.97 4.70
N PHE A 292 15.90 -3.14 5.73
CA PHE A 292 16.07 -4.22 6.71
C PHE A 292 15.39 -5.51 6.20
N THR A 293 15.96 -6.64 6.54
CA THR A 293 15.45 -7.98 6.26
C THR A 293 15.45 -8.83 7.53
N THR A 294 14.58 -9.84 7.57
CA THR A 294 14.58 -10.87 8.62
C THR A 294 15.61 -11.97 8.35
N ASP A 295 16.18 -11.99 7.14
CA ASP A 295 17.25 -12.90 6.77
C ASP A 295 18.60 -12.38 7.29
N ILE A 296 19.05 -12.92 8.42
CA ILE A 296 20.26 -12.49 9.11
C ILE A 296 21.46 -13.21 8.49
N THR A 297 22.23 -12.46 7.68
CA THR A 297 23.43 -12.97 6.99
C THR A 297 24.70 -12.78 7.81
N LEU A 298 24.67 -11.93 8.85
CA LEU A 298 25.82 -11.69 9.72
C LEU A 298 26.07 -12.89 10.63
N ASP A 299 27.34 -13.29 10.76
CA ASP A 299 27.74 -14.41 11.63
C ASP A 299 27.26 -14.20 13.06
N ARG A 300 26.68 -15.25 13.67
CA ARG A 300 26.11 -15.17 15.01
C ARG A 300 27.12 -14.71 16.06
N SER A 301 28.39 -15.08 15.96
CA SER A 301 29.43 -14.65 16.90
C SER A 301 29.62 -13.14 16.97
N LEU A 302 29.25 -12.41 15.90
CA LEU A 302 29.44 -10.96 15.80
C LEU A 302 28.32 -10.16 16.48
N TRP A 303 27.19 -10.76 16.79
CA TRP A 303 26.02 -10.03 17.32
C TRP A 303 25.30 -10.74 18.47
N MET A 304 25.38 -12.07 18.54
CA MET A 304 24.81 -12.87 19.61
C MET A 304 25.50 -12.50 20.93
N SER A 305 24.70 -12.26 21.97
CA SER A 305 25.12 -11.71 23.28
C SER A 305 25.50 -10.22 23.33
N PHE A 306 25.59 -9.51 22.20
CA PHE A 306 25.81 -8.05 22.18
C PHE A 306 24.51 -7.26 22.11
N ILE A 307 23.58 -7.73 21.28
CA ILE A 307 22.26 -7.14 21.06
C ILE A 307 21.30 -7.65 22.12
N LYS A 308 20.38 -6.79 22.57
CA LYS A 308 19.35 -7.19 23.53
C LYS A 308 18.18 -7.88 22.86
N ASP A 309 17.75 -9.00 23.42
CA ASP A 309 16.54 -9.70 23.00
C ASP A 309 15.29 -9.05 23.60
N TYR A 310 14.22 -9.01 22.82
CA TYR A 310 12.92 -8.50 23.24
C TYR A 310 11.85 -9.53 22.91
N ASP A 311 11.01 -9.86 23.89
CA ASP A 311 9.88 -10.77 23.70
C ASP A 311 8.90 -10.18 22.68
N GLU A 312 8.35 -11.05 21.82
CA GLU A 312 7.39 -10.70 20.75
C GLU A 312 7.92 -9.73 19.67
N ALA A 313 9.23 -9.50 19.60
CA ALA A 313 9.86 -8.71 18.55
C ALA A 313 10.64 -9.59 17.56
N THR A 314 10.68 -9.15 16.30
CA THR A 314 11.44 -9.84 15.25
C THR A 314 12.78 -9.16 15.03
N ILE A 315 13.86 -9.95 15.08
CA ILE A 315 15.20 -9.45 14.74
C ILE A 315 15.29 -9.14 13.24
N MET A 316 15.89 -7.98 12.92
CA MET A 316 16.07 -7.54 11.54
C MET A 316 17.47 -6.96 11.34
N GLN A 317 18.07 -7.25 10.18
CA GLN A 317 19.38 -6.76 9.75
C GLN A 317 19.26 -5.83 8.54
N CYS A 318 20.01 -4.73 8.52
CA CYS A 318 20.26 -3.91 7.34
C CYS A 318 21.75 -3.83 7.07
N THR A 319 22.19 -4.30 5.91
CA THR A 319 23.56 -4.10 5.41
C THR A 319 23.58 -2.86 4.53
N MET A 320 24.37 -1.86 4.93
CA MET A 320 24.48 -0.59 4.21
C MET A 320 25.37 -0.73 2.97
N ILE A 321 25.05 0.05 1.93
CA ILE A 321 25.78 0.05 0.66
C ILE A 321 26.84 1.16 0.72
N GLU A 322 28.12 0.77 0.70
CA GLU A 322 29.26 1.70 0.87
C GLU A 322 29.22 2.88 -0.10
N LYS A 323 28.96 2.61 -1.38
CA LYS A 323 29.01 3.61 -2.47
C LYS A 323 27.80 4.57 -2.51
N VAL A 324 26.77 4.36 -1.69
CA VAL A 324 25.52 5.13 -1.76
C VAL A 324 25.46 6.16 -0.65
N GLN A 325 25.17 7.42 -0.99
CA GLN A 325 24.78 8.45 -0.02
C GLN A 325 23.25 8.46 0.10
N TYR A 326 22.75 8.02 1.24
CA TYR A 326 21.33 7.78 1.50
C TYR A 326 20.50 9.07 1.48
N LEU A 327 21.06 10.22 1.90
CA LEU A 327 20.37 11.51 1.79
C LEU A 327 20.09 11.91 0.34
N ARG A 328 20.98 11.54 -0.59
CA ARG A 328 20.81 11.78 -2.04
C ARG A 328 20.23 10.59 -2.79
N LEU A 329 19.72 9.58 -2.09
CA LEU A 329 19.22 8.34 -2.71
C LEU A 329 18.14 8.62 -3.77
N HIS A 330 17.25 9.57 -3.51
CA HIS A 330 16.17 9.94 -4.42
C HIS A 330 16.70 10.53 -5.74
N GLU A 331 17.71 11.41 -5.69
CA GLU A 331 18.40 11.95 -6.87
C GLU A 331 19.12 10.84 -7.65
N ILE A 332 19.88 9.99 -6.95
CA ILE A 332 20.64 8.89 -7.55
C ILE A 332 19.69 7.96 -8.32
N LEU A 333 18.59 7.54 -7.69
CA LEU A 333 17.60 6.65 -8.32
C LEU A 333 16.89 7.31 -9.50
N ALA A 334 16.66 8.62 -9.48
CA ALA A 334 16.08 9.33 -10.61
C ALA A 334 17.05 9.44 -11.79
N LYS A 335 18.32 9.77 -11.53
CA LYS A 335 19.39 9.78 -12.55
C LYS A 335 19.58 8.40 -13.18
N GLN A 336 19.59 7.33 -12.36
CA GLN A 336 19.65 5.96 -12.87
C GLN A 336 18.44 5.60 -13.75
N ARG A 337 17.22 5.93 -13.29
CA ARG A 337 16.00 5.71 -14.09
C ARG A 337 16.03 6.49 -15.40
N MET A 338 16.54 7.71 -15.39
CA MET A 338 16.70 8.52 -16.60
C MET A 338 17.69 7.87 -17.56
N ALA A 339 18.88 7.47 -17.08
CA ALA A 339 19.88 6.81 -17.91
C ALA A 339 19.32 5.54 -18.59
N ILE A 340 18.55 4.73 -17.85
CA ILE A 340 17.85 3.57 -18.39
C ILE A 340 16.84 3.98 -19.46
N ARG A 341 16.02 5.01 -19.21
CA ARG A 341 15.03 5.51 -20.20
C ARG A 341 15.68 6.01 -21.47
N VAL A 342 16.79 6.74 -21.38
CA VAL A 342 17.56 7.19 -22.54
C VAL A 342 18.06 6.00 -23.36
N LYS A 343 18.62 4.98 -22.70
CA LYS A 343 19.05 3.75 -23.38
C LYS A 343 17.90 2.96 -24.01
N ILE A 344 16.73 2.94 -23.36
CA ILE A 344 15.52 2.34 -23.93
C ILE A 344 15.07 3.13 -25.18
N ALA A 345 15.10 4.46 -25.12
CA ALA A 345 14.71 5.33 -26.24
C ALA A 345 15.66 5.17 -27.44
N GLU A 346 16.97 5.08 -27.23
CA GLU A 346 17.96 4.80 -28.29
C GLU A 346 17.69 3.45 -28.99
N ARG A 347 17.30 2.43 -28.23
CA ARG A 347 16.98 1.09 -28.77
C ARG A 347 15.58 0.97 -29.35
N ARG A 348 14.69 1.92 -29.04
CA ARG A 348 13.32 1.91 -29.54
C ARG A 348 13.36 2.26 -31.02
N LYS A 349 13.29 1.24 -31.90
CA LYS A 349 12.93 1.45 -33.31
C LYS A 349 11.64 2.28 -33.31
N ASN A 350 11.62 3.39 -34.04
CA ASN A 350 10.51 4.36 -34.11
C ASN A 350 9.16 3.64 -34.18
N THR A 351 8.54 3.42 -33.03
CA THR A 351 7.26 2.74 -32.92
C THR A 351 6.22 3.82 -33.13
N LEU A 352 5.95 4.14 -34.39
CA LEU A 352 4.81 4.97 -34.75
C LEU A 352 3.55 4.30 -34.17
N PRO A 353 2.56 5.08 -33.69
CA PRO A 353 1.28 4.51 -33.29
C PRO A 353 0.66 3.74 -34.47
N TYR A 354 0.50 2.42 -34.33
CA TYR A 354 -0.20 1.65 -35.35
C TYR A 354 -1.71 1.96 -35.31
N PRO A 355 -2.39 2.04 -36.46
CA PRO A 355 -3.82 2.19 -36.50
C PRO A 355 -4.52 1.00 -35.83
N GLY A 356 -5.70 1.23 -35.24
CA GLY A 356 -6.48 0.17 -34.61
C GLY A 356 -6.90 -0.92 -35.61
N LEU A 357 -6.91 -2.17 -35.15
CA LEU A 357 -7.29 -3.33 -35.96
C LEU A 357 -8.78 -3.27 -36.34
N GLN A 358 -9.07 -3.19 -37.65
CA GLN A 358 -10.43 -2.99 -38.15
C GLN A 358 -11.35 -4.22 -37.98
N ILE A 359 -10.75 -5.41 -37.94
CA ILE A 359 -11.36 -6.74 -37.74
C ILE A 359 -12.26 -6.87 -36.50
N PHE A 360 -12.07 -6.04 -35.48
CA PHE A 360 -12.85 -6.12 -34.23
C PHE A 360 -14.10 -5.22 -34.23
N LYS A 361 -14.30 -4.39 -35.26
CA LYS A 361 -15.46 -3.47 -35.32
C LYS A 361 -16.82 -4.19 -35.45
N ASN A 362 -16.85 -5.40 -36.04
CA ASN A 362 -18.08 -6.13 -36.36
C ASN A 362 -18.11 -7.55 -35.75
N GLY A 363 -17.79 -7.70 -34.46
CA GLY A 363 -17.88 -9.00 -33.75
C GLY A 363 -16.70 -9.95 -34.04
N GLY A 364 -15.48 -9.47 -33.79
CA GLY A 364 -14.26 -10.02 -34.36
C GLY A 364 -13.90 -11.47 -33.99
N LYS A 365 -13.18 -12.10 -34.91
CA LYS A 365 -12.57 -13.44 -34.76
C LYS A 365 -11.20 -13.32 -34.08
N PRO A 366 -10.71 -14.39 -33.42
CA PRO A 366 -9.33 -14.46 -32.96
C PRO A 366 -8.35 -14.23 -34.13
N VAL A 367 -7.32 -13.42 -33.91
CA VAL A 367 -6.29 -13.12 -34.92
C VAL A 367 -4.94 -13.55 -34.40
N ASN A 368 -4.14 -14.13 -35.30
CA ASN A 368 -2.82 -14.60 -34.98
C ASN A 368 -1.93 -13.38 -34.61
N PRO A 369 -1.28 -13.36 -33.44
CA PRO A 369 -0.42 -12.26 -33.05
C PRO A 369 0.68 -11.95 -34.06
N ARG A 370 1.13 -12.94 -34.86
CA ARG A 370 2.13 -12.74 -35.92
C ARG A 370 1.66 -11.84 -37.07
N ASP A 371 0.35 -11.77 -37.30
CA ASP A 371 -0.24 -10.99 -38.40
C ASP A 371 -0.39 -9.51 -38.04
N ILE A 372 -0.07 -9.12 -36.81
CA ILE A 372 -0.18 -7.75 -36.31
C ILE A 372 1.17 -7.04 -36.56
N PRO A 373 1.23 -6.00 -37.43
CA PRO A 373 2.50 -5.36 -37.82
C PRO A 373 3.40 -4.99 -36.64
N GLY A 374 2.85 -4.30 -35.63
CA GLY A 374 3.61 -3.92 -34.44
C GLY A 374 4.10 -5.06 -33.54
N ILE A 375 3.45 -6.22 -33.58
CA ILE A 375 3.91 -7.42 -32.85
C ILE A 375 5.03 -8.09 -33.66
N SER A 376 4.82 -8.28 -34.96
CA SER A 376 5.82 -8.87 -35.86
C SER A 376 7.14 -8.07 -35.88
N GLU A 377 7.06 -6.75 -35.96
CA GLU A 377 8.22 -5.85 -36.02
C GLU A 377 9.01 -5.77 -34.70
N SER A 378 8.35 -6.07 -33.57
CA SER A 378 8.98 -6.12 -32.26
C SER A 378 9.91 -7.33 -32.06
N GLY A 379 9.94 -8.26 -33.02
CA GLY A 379 10.64 -9.53 -32.91
C GLY A 379 9.96 -10.47 -31.92
N TRP A 380 8.67 -10.26 -31.67
CA TRP A 380 7.88 -11.10 -30.77
C TRP A 380 7.87 -12.55 -31.27
N ASN A 381 8.11 -13.47 -30.34
CA ASN A 381 7.91 -14.89 -30.55
C ASN A 381 7.16 -15.48 -29.35
N GLU A 382 6.59 -16.68 -29.54
CA GLU A 382 5.82 -17.37 -28.52
C GLU A 382 6.65 -17.66 -27.25
N GLU A 383 7.97 -17.84 -27.38
CA GLU A 383 8.88 -18.03 -26.24
C GLU A 383 9.07 -16.76 -25.40
N MET A 384 9.15 -15.59 -26.04
CA MET A 384 9.19 -14.28 -25.39
C MET A 384 7.87 -14.00 -24.69
N GLU A 385 6.75 -14.42 -25.28
CA GLU A 385 5.47 -14.35 -24.60
C GLU A 385 5.40 -15.30 -23.41
N ALA A 386 5.87 -16.55 -23.55
CA ALA A 386 5.96 -17.49 -22.44
C ALA A 386 6.87 -16.98 -21.31
N ARG A 387 7.97 -16.29 -21.66
CA ARG A 387 8.91 -15.66 -20.71
C ARG A 387 8.40 -14.36 -20.12
N ALA A 388 7.64 -13.54 -20.85
CA ALA A 388 7.00 -12.31 -20.36
C ALA A 388 5.75 -12.62 -19.51
N ARG A 389 5.04 -13.69 -19.86
CA ARG A 389 4.12 -14.42 -18.98
C ARG A 389 4.88 -15.19 -17.89
N GLY A 390 6.20 -15.03 -17.79
CA GLY A 390 7.06 -15.57 -16.74
C GLY A 390 6.42 -15.34 -15.39
N ASN A 391 6.01 -16.46 -14.79
CA ASN A 391 5.07 -16.55 -13.69
C ASN A 391 3.72 -15.84 -13.95
N LYS A 392 2.81 -16.50 -14.72
CA LYS A 392 1.50 -16.83 -14.13
C LYS A 392 1.79 -17.17 -12.68
N LYS A 393 1.21 -16.45 -11.69
CA LYS A 393 1.45 -16.70 -10.24
C LYS A 393 1.78 -18.19 -10.10
N SER A 394 3.02 -18.54 -9.75
CA SER A 394 3.49 -19.95 -9.81
C SER A 394 2.37 -20.82 -9.25
N ILE A 395 2.09 -22.00 -9.82
CA ILE A 395 1.01 -22.88 -9.33
C ILE A 395 1.12 -23.00 -7.79
N ARG A 396 2.36 -23.04 -7.28
CA ARG A 396 2.69 -22.92 -5.85
C ARG A 396 2.15 -21.65 -5.17
N ASN A 397 2.36 -20.47 -5.74
CA ASN A 397 1.81 -19.21 -5.23
C ASN A 397 0.28 -19.18 -5.29
N ILE A 398 -0.34 -19.79 -6.31
CA ILE A 398 -1.80 -19.91 -6.37
C ILE A 398 -2.30 -20.79 -5.22
N MET A 399 -1.70 -21.99 -5.05
CA MET A 399 -2.02 -22.89 -3.94
C MET A 399 -1.81 -22.21 -2.57
N ALA A 400 -0.70 -21.50 -2.39
CA ALA A 400 -0.39 -20.79 -1.14
C ALA A 400 -1.40 -19.67 -0.84
N ASN A 401 -1.75 -18.86 -1.84
CA ASN A 401 -2.73 -17.78 -1.67
C ASN A 401 -4.12 -18.35 -1.35
N ILE A 402 -4.57 -19.36 -2.10
CA ILE A 402 -5.88 -19.99 -1.86
C ILE A 402 -5.90 -20.62 -0.46
N THR A 403 -4.86 -21.34 -0.06
CA THR A 403 -4.76 -21.97 1.28
C THR A 403 -4.85 -20.91 2.39
N SER A 404 -4.11 -19.80 2.26
CA SER A 404 -4.16 -18.68 3.21
C SER A 404 -5.54 -18.02 3.26
N GLU A 405 -6.17 -17.79 2.09
CA GLU A 405 -7.53 -17.25 1.99
C GLU A 405 -8.57 -18.19 2.63
N LEU A 406 -8.42 -19.51 2.46
CA LEU A 406 -9.29 -20.50 3.09
C LEU A 406 -9.14 -20.50 4.62
N LYS A 407 -7.92 -20.50 5.16
CA LYS A 407 -7.68 -20.45 6.63
C LYS A 407 -8.24 -19.18 7.28
N LYS A 408 -8.22 -18.05 6.56
CA LYS A 408 -8.78 -16.76 7.03
C LYS A 408 -10.31 -16.72 6.99
N ASN A 409 -10.95 -17.54 6.17
CA ASN A 409 -12.41 -17.58 6.07
C ASN A 409 -13.03 -17.97 7.44
N PRO A 410 -14.06 -17.25 7.95
CA PRO A 410 -14.69 -17.58 9.22
C PRO A 410 -15.24 -19.01 9.30
N LYS A 411 -15.64 -19.61 8.17
CA LYS A 411 -16.18 -20.98 8.12
C LYS A 411 -15.11 -22.08 8.18
N SER A 412 -13.83 -21.72 8.20
CA SER A 412 -12.72 -22.67 8.18
C SER A 412 -12.33 -23.26 9.53
N TRP A 413 -12.84 -22.71 10.65
CA TRP A 413 -12.40 -23.08 11.99
C TRP A 413 -12.37 -24.60 12.27
N PRO A 414 -13.29 -25.46 11.79
CA PRO A 414 -13.22 -26.90 12.06
C PRO A 414 -12.14 -27.63 11.25
N PHE A 415 -11.61 -27.00 10.21
CA PHE A 415 -10.72 -27.63 9.23
C PHE A 415 -9.29 -27.09 9.31
N ARG A 416 -9.01 -26.19 10.25
CA ARG A 416 -7.70 -25.53 10.36
C ARG A 416 -6.61 -26.49 10.82
N VAL A 417 -6.95 -27.42 11.70
CA VAL A 417 -6.04 -28.40 12.30
C VAL A 417 -6.66 -29.78 12.24
N ALA A 418 -5.83 -30.82 12.32
CA ALA A 418 -6.30 -32.20 12.37
C ALA A 418 -7.23 -32.46 13.56
N VAL A 419 -8.22 -33.34 13.37
CA VAL A 419 -9.16 -33.73 14.43
C VAL A 419 -8.41 -34.50 15.51
N SER A 420 -8.53 -34.08 16.76
CA SER A 420 -7.86 -34.76 17.88
C SER A 420 -8.49 -36.14 18.12
N ARG A 421 -7.65 -37.18 18.24
CA ARG A 421 -8.10 -38.53 18.63
C ARG A 421 -8.64 -38.54 20.07
N ASP A 422 -8.13 -37.68 20.93
CA ASP A 422 -8.57 -37.61 22.33
C ASP A 422 -9.96 -36.97 22.44
N GLU A 423 -10.26 -36.00 21.55
CA GLU A 423 -11.57 -35.33 21.51
C GLU A 423 -12.62 -36.13 20.73
N VAL A 424 -12.20 -36.84 19.67
CA VAL A 424 -13.08 -37.64 18.80
C VAL A 424 -12.48 -39.04 18.57
N PRO A 425 -12.68 -39.98 19.52
CA PRO A 425 -11.97 -41.28 19.53
C PRO A 425 -12.23 -42.19 18.32
N ASP A 426 -13.43 -42.15 17.75
CA ASP A 426 -13.86 -43.00 16.64
C ASP A 426 -13.60 -42.38 15.25
N TYR A 427 -13.16 -41.12 15.19
CA TYR A 427 -12.96 -40.39 13.93
C TYR A 427 -12.07 -41.15 12.95
N TYR A 428 -10.91 -41.62 13.42
CA TYR A 428 -9.92 -42.33 12.58
C TYR A 428 -10.31 -43.79 12.27
N ASN A 429 -11.35 -44.32 12.93
CA ASN A 429 -11.93 -45.61 12.55
C ASN A 429 -12.83 -45.45 11.31
N VAL A 430 -13.54 -44.31 11.22
CA VAL A 430 -14.45 -43.99 10.11
C VAL A 430 -13.70 -43.35 8.94
N ILE A 431 -12.87 -42.33 9.20
CA ILE A 431 -12.15 -41.57 8.18
C ILE A 431 -10.77 -42.18 7.92
N LYS A 432 -10.58 -42.70 6.71
CA LYS A 432 -9.34 -43.41 6.30
C LYS A 432 -8.22 -42.48 5.82
N ASN A 433 -8.56 -41.36 5.20
CA ASN A 433 -7.61 -40.40 4.66
C ASN A 433 -7.84 -39.03 5.30
N PRO A 434 -7.43 -38.82 6.57
CA PRO A 434 -7.61 -37.53 7.24
C PRO A 434 -6.82 -36.42 6.53
N MET A 435 -7.39 -35.21 6.49
CA MET A 435 -6.76 -34.04 5.88
C MET A 435 -7.27 -32.76 6.54
N ASP A 436 -6.42 -31.74 6.65
CA ASP A 436 -6.71 -30.44 7.23
C ASP A 436 -5.91 -29.32 6.54
N LEU A 437 -6.29 -28.06 6.76
CA LEU A 437 -5.68 -26.91 6.08
C LEU A 437 -4.24 -26.62 6.51
N SER A 438 -3.81 -27.00 7.71
CA SER A 438 -2.41 -26.84 8.13
C SER A 438 -1.52 -27.89 7.46
N SER A 439 -2.00 -29.12 7.35
CA SER A 439 -1.32 -30.17 6.55
C SER A 439 -1.18 -29.76 5.08
N ILE A 440 -2.23 -29.18 4.48
CA ILE A 440 -2.17 -28.68 3.09
C ILE A 440 -1.19 -27.50 2.97
N GLU A 441 -1.18 -26.58 3.92
CA GLU A 441 -0.24 -25.44 3.94
C GLU A 441 1.22 -25.91 3.96
N SER A 442 1.58 -26.85 4.86
CA SER A 442 2.91 -27.46 4.88
C SER A 442 3.23 -28.17 3.56
N LYS A 443 2.30 -28.96 2.99
CA LYS A 443 2.53 -29.61 1.68
C LYS A 443 2.76 -28.60 0.54
N VAL A 444 2.13 -27.43 0.58
CA VAL A 444 2.40 -26.34 -0.37
C VAL A 444 3.78 -25.72 -0.15
N GLU A 445 4.17 -25.48 1.10
CA GLU A 445 5.48 -24.94 1.48
C GLU A 445 6.62 -25.92 1.16
N ASP A 446 6.43 -27.21 1.37
CA ASP A 446 7.44 -28.25 1.12
C ASP A 446 7.44 -28.74 -0.33
N ASN A 447 6.63 -28.13 -1.20
CA ASN A 447 6.53 -28.45 -2.63
C ASN A 447 6.08 -29.89 -2.94
N CYS A 448 5.21 -30.47 -2.09
CA CYS A 448 4.77 -31.85 -2.22
C CYS A 448 3.75 -32.10 -3.35
N TYR A 449 3.14 -31.05 -3.91
CA TYR A 449 2.17 -31.15 -4.99
C TYR A 449 2.83 -31.11 -6.36
N LYS A 450 2.65 -32.18 -7.15
CA LYS A 450 3.17 -32.27 -8.53
C LYS A 450 2.26 -31.53 -9.52
N SER A 451 0.97 -31.44 -9.21
CA SER A 451 -0.03 -30.75 -10.01
C SER A 451 -1.02 -29.98 -9.13
N ILE A 452 -1.76 -29.04 -9.73
CA ILE A 452 -2.84 -28.33 -9.05
C ILE A 452 -4.04 -29.24 -8.75
N ASP A 453 -4.21 -30.32 -9.53
CA ASP A 453 -5.27 -31.29 -9.32
C ASP A 453 -5.06 -32.10 -8.04
N ASP A 454 -3.81 -32.43 -7.72
CA ASP A 454 -3.44 -33.08 -6.45
C ASP A 454 -3.84 -32.21 -5.24
N TYR A 455 -3.59 -30.90 -5.33
CA TYR A 455 -3.98 -29.93 -4.32
C TYR A 455 -5.51 -29.79 -4.20
N ILE A 456 -6.22 -29.72 -5.34
CA ILE A 456 -7.69 -29.67 -5.36
C ILE A 456 -8.29 -30.93 -4.73
N SER A 457 -7.67 -32.09 -4.96
CA SER A 457 -8.10 -33.37 -4.41
C SER A 457 -8.01 -33.41 -2.88
N ASP A 458 -6.91 -32.91 -2.31
CA ASP A 458 -6.73 -32.82 -0.86
C ASP A 458 -7.73 -31.85 -0.21
N ILE A 459 -7.94 -30.67 -0.83
CA ILE A 459 -8.96 -29.72 -0.34
C ILE A 459 -10.36 -30.34 -0.37
N LYS A 460 -10.72 -31.08 -1.43
CA LYS A 460 -11.99 -31.80 -1.51
C LYS A 460 -12.10 -32.91 -0.45
N THR A 461 -10.99 -33.57 -0.12
CA THR A 461 -10.94 -34.61 0.91
C THR A 461 -11.38 -34.06 2.27
N ILE A 462 -11.00 -32.83 2.62
CA ILE A 462 -11.49 -32.15 3.84
C ILE A 462 -13.03 -32.11 3.86
N PHE A 463 -13.66 -31.64 2.78
CA PHE A 463 -15.12 -31.49 2.73
C PHE A 463 -15.85 -32.83 2.67
N ASN A 464 -15.29 -33.81 1.96
CA ASN A 464 -15.85 -35.15 1.86
C ASN A 464 -15.77 -35.90 3.18
N ASN A 465 -14.63 -35.83 3.88
CA ASN A 465 -14.50 -36.41 5.23
C ASN A 465 -15.48 -35.77 6.21
N CYS A 466 -15.67 -34.45 6.13
CA CYS A 466 -16.65 -33.75 6.96
C CYS A 466 -18.06 -34.30 6.74
N ARG A 467 -18.50 -34.46 5.48
CA ARG A 467 -19.83 -34.99 5.14
C ARG A 467 -19.98 -36.49 5.39
N LEU A 468 -18.89 -37.25 5.33
CA LEU A 468 -18.90 -38.68 5.64
C LEU A 468 -19.08 -38.93 7.14
N TYR A 469 -18.42 -38.12 7.98
CA TYR A 469 -18.43 -38.30 9.42
C TYR A 469 -19.63 -37.64 10.11
N ASN A 470 -20.02 -36.43 9.66
CA ASN A 470 -21.03 -35.63 10.34
C ASN A 470 -22.39 -35.77 9.67
N ALA A 471 -23.45 -35.81 10.48
CA ALA A 471 -24.83 -35.79 9.98
C ALA A 471 -25.15 -34.49 9.21
N ASP A 472 -26.09 -34.60 8.27
CA ASP A 472 -26.57 -33.47 7.49
C ASP A 472 -27.17 -32.37 8.39
N GLY A 473 -26.97 -31.11 8.00
CA GLY A 473 -27.49 -29.95 8.73
C GLY A 473 -26.68 -29.49 9.95
N THR A 474 -25.68 -30.27 10.38
CA THR A 474 -24.73 -29.87 11.43
C THR A 474 -23.95 -28.60 11.03
N ILE A 475 -23.42 -27.90 12.04
CA ILE A 475 -22.60 -26.70 11.80
C ILE A 475 -21.34 -27.02 10.97
N TYR A 476 -20.77 -28.21 11.16
CA TYR A 476 -19.61 -28.69 10.40
C TYR A 476 -19.92 -28.86 8.92
N VAL A 477 -21.03 -29.51 8.57
CA VAL A 477 -21.46 -29.68 7.17
C VAL A 477 -21.82 -28.33 6.52
N LYS A 478 -22.45 -27.41 7.27
CA LYS A 478 -22.72 -26.03 6.80
C LYS A 478 -21.43 -25.24 6.55
N CYS A 479 -20.42 -25.40 7.41
CA CYS A 479 -19.09 -24.82 7.25
C CYS A 479 -18.39 -25.39 6.01
N ALA A 480 -18.40 -26.71 5.81
CA ALA A 480 -17.83 -27.37 4.65
C ALA A 480 -18.46 -26.87 3.34
N ALA A 481 -19.78 -26.83 3.25
CA ALA A 481 -20.48 -26.34 2.05
C ALA A 481 -20.15 -24.86 1.74
N GLY A 482 -20.08 -24.02 2.78
CA GLY A 482 -19.73 -22.61 2.62
C GLY A 482 -18.28 -22.39 2.18
N LEU A 483 -17.35 -23.16 2.74
CA LEU A 483 -15.93 -23.05 2.41
C LEU A 483 -15.61 -23.67 1.04
N GLU A 484 -16.29 -24.75 0.65
CA GLU A 484 -16.19 -25.36 -0.68
C GLU A 484 -16.70 -24.42 -1.78
N LYS A 485 -17.83 -23.74 -1.56
CA LYS A 485 -18.32 -22.70 -2.48
C LYS A 485 -17.27 -21.60 -2.68
N TYR A 486 -16.72 -21.10 -1.57
CA TYR A 486 -15.67 -20.07 -1.62
C TYR A 486 -14.42 -20.57 -2.35
N PHE A 487 -13.99 -21.81 -2.10
CA PHE A 487 -12.87 -22.43 -2.80
C PHE A 487 -13.09 -22.48 -4.33
N ILE A 488 -14.29 -22.88 -4.78
CA ILE A 488 -14.64 -22.89 -6.21
C ILE A 488 -14.60 -21.47 -6.81
N GLU A 489 -15.07 -20.45 -6.08
CA GLU A 489 -14.97 -19.05 -6.51
C GLU A 489 -13.51 -18.59 -6.63
N ARG A 490 -12.62 -19.03 -5.73
CA ARG A 490 -11.18 -18.76 -5.84
C ARG A 490 -10.57 -19.44 -7.04
N LEU A 491 -10.86 -20.72 -7.30
CA LEU A 491 -10.36 -21.42 -8.48
C LEU A 491 -10.73 -20.69 -9.78
N LYS A 492 -11.96 -20.19 -9.88
CA LYS A 492 -12.42 -19.35 -11.00
C LYS A 492 -11.65 -18.02 -11.08
N PHE A 493 -11.45 -17.34 -9.96
CA PHE A 493 -10.68 -16.08 -9.91
C PHE A 493 -9.23 -16.25 -10.38
N TYR A 494 -8.63 -17.42 -10.15
CA TYR A 494 -7.27 -17.74 -10.58
C TYR A 494 -7.19 -18.42 -11.96
N ASP A 495 -8.30 -18.48 -12.72
CA ASP A 495 -8.41 -19.14 -14.03
C ASP A 495 -7.90 -20.59 -14.03
N VAL A 496 -8.08 -21.31 -12.91
CA VAL A 496 -7.70 -22.72 -12.80
C VAL A 496 -8.76 -23.56 -13.51
N PRO A 497 -8.41 -24.35 -14.54
CA PRO A 497 -9.36 -25.21 -15.23
C PRO A 497 -9.96 -26.21 -14.25
N PHE A 498 -11.24 -26.07 -13.94
CA PHE A 498 -11.94 -27.02 -13.10
C PHE A 498 -12.77 -27.95 -14.00
N ILE A 499 -12.31 -29.19 -14.17
CA ILE A 499 -13.14 -30.25 -14.78
C ILE A 499 -14.17 -30.64 -13.72
N GLY A 500 -15.30 -29.92 -13.71
CA GLY A 500 -16.45 -30.30 -12.93
C GLY A 500 -16.89 -31.70 -13.35
N SER A 501 -17.13 -32.56 -12.37
CA SER A 501 -17.67 -33.90 -12.53
C SER A 501 -18.78 -33.89 -13.57
N LYS A 502 -18.62 -34.67 -14.64
CA LYS A 502 -19.72 -35.02 -15.53
C LYS A 502 -20.87 -35.51 -14.65
N LYS A 503 -21.99 -34.77 -14.67
CA LYS A 503 -23.27 -35.34 -14.29
C LYS A 503 -23.76 -36.22 -15.42
#